data_AF-A0A382D6A0-F1
#
_entry.id   AF-A0A382D6A0-F1
#
_cell.length_a   1.000
_cell.length_b   1.000
_cell.length_c   1.000
_cell.angle_alpha   90.00
_cell.angle_beta   90.00
_cell.angle_gamma   90.00
#
_symmetry.space_group_name_H-M   'P 1'
#
loop_
_entity.id
_entity.type
_entity.pdbx_description
1 polymer ?
#
loop_
_entity_poly.entity_id
_entity_poly.type
_entity_poly.pdbx_seq_one_letter_code
_entity_poly.pdbx_strand_id
1 'polypeptide(L)'
;MPRIAKGKKPIYLDERASDNLMAMVLTLTQELSVLRDRLDTIEQLIEKNGLFTQEDIENFQPQQDSQNIRSERRSSLLDRVLLPIQKELESD
;
A
#
# COMPACT_ATOMS: atom_id res chain seq x y z
N MET A 1 -21.80 7.59 -0.78
CA MET A 1 -21.72 6.50 0.21
C MET A 1 -21.24 5.24 -0.50
N PRO A 2 -20.12 4.61 -0.09
CA PRO A 2 -19.66 3.38 -0.72
C PRO A 2 -20.65 2.26 -0.44
N ARG A 3 -20.91 1.40 -1.43
CA ARG A 3 -21.92 0.35 -1.36
C ARG A 3 -21.38 -0.82 -0.53
N ILE A 4 -21.90 -1.03 0.67
CA ILE A 4 -21.56 -2.19 1.50
C ILE A 4 -22.54 -3.32 1.14
N ALA A 5 -22.02 -4.43 0.63
CA ALA A 5 -22.82 -5.60 0.30
C ALA A 5 -23.33 -6.27 1.60
N LYS A 6 -24.65 -6.43 1.73
CA LYS A 6 -25.32 -7.05 2.90
C LYS A 6 -25.40 -8.58 2.80
N GLY A 7 -24.28 -9.25 2.53
CA GLY A 7 -24.20 -10.72 2.42
C GLY A 7 -23.18 -11.29 3.39
N LYS A 8 -23.46 -12.48 3.95
CA LYS A 8 -22.48 -13.22 4.78
C LYS A 8 -21.24 -13.48 3.91
N LYS A 9 -20.08 -12.94 4.32
CA LYS A 9 -18.85 -13.05 3.52
C LYS A 9 -18.49 -14.54 3.32
N PRO A 10 -18.34 -15.00 2.07
CA PRO A 10 -17.91 -16.37 1.79
C PRO A 10 -16.53 -16.64 2.41
N ILE A 11 -16.33 -17.88 2.83
CA ILE A 11 -15.04 -18.40 3.29
C ILE A 11 -14.46 -19.21 2.12
N TYR A 12 -13.22 -18.94 1.73
CA TYR A 12 -12.56 -19.55 0.58
C TYR A 12 -11.43 -20.51 0.97
N LEU A 13 -10.66 -20.21 2.02
CA LEU A 13 -9.47 -20.95 2.45
C LEU A 13 -9.60 -21.50 3.87
N ASP A 14 -10.58 -22.40 4.04
CA ASP A 14 -10.92 -23.16 5.26
C ASP A 14 -11.40 -22.32 6.47
N GLU A 15 -10.62 -21.31 6.86
CA GLU A 15 -10.91 -20.40 7.98
C GLU A 15 -10.91 -18.94 7.55
N ARG A 16 -11.73 -18.13 8.21
CA ARG A 16 -11.86 -16.69 7.92
C ARG A 16 -10.54 -15.92 8.10
N ALA A 17 -9.71 -16.33 9.06
CA ALA A 17 -8.40 -15.73 9.29
C ALA A 17 -7.46 -15.90 8.08
N SER A 18 -7.50 -17.06 7.42
CA SER A 18 -6.72 -17.34 6.20
C SER A 18 -7.16 -16.47 5.02
N ASP A 19 -8.47 -16.30 4.83
CA ASP A 19 -9.00 -15.40 3.80
C ASP A 19 -8.63 -13.94 4.05
N ASN A 20 -8.68 -13.51 5.31
CA ASN A 20 -8.28 -12.17 5.67
C ASN A 20 -6.78 -11.98 5.42
N LEU A 21 -5.92 -12.93 5.81
CA LEU A 21 -4.50 -12.89 5.49
C LEU A 21 -4.24 -12.82 3.98
N MET A 22 -4.92 -13.65 3.19
CA MET A 22 -4.83 -13.62 1.73
C MET A 22 -5.24 -12.24 1.19
N ALA A 23 -6.34 -11.67 1.66
CA ALA A 23 -6.81 -10.35 1.25
C ALA A 23 -5.81 -9.23 1.62
N MET A 24 -5.17 -9.32 2.80
CA MET A 24 -4.13 -8.37 3.21
C MET A 24 -2.90 -8.47 2.30
N VAL A 25 -2.45 -9.69 1.98
CA VAL A 25 -1.31 -9.93 1.07
C VAL A 25 -1.61 -9.40 -0.33
N LEU A 26 -2.78 -9.69 -0.88
CA LEU A 26 -3.20 -9.18 -2.20
C LEU A 26 -3.24 -7.64 -2.21
N THR A 27 -3.76 -7.02 -1.15
CA THR A 27 -3.77 -5.56 -0.99
C THR A 27 -2.34 -5.00 -0.98
N LEU A 28 -1.43 -5.62 -0.23
CA LEU A 28 -0.02 -5.23 -0.19
C LEU A 28 0.65 -5.34 -1.58
N THR A 29 0.42 -6.45 -2.29
CA THR A 29 0.96 -6.66 -3.64
C THR A 29 0.44 -5.61 -4.61
N GLN A 30 -0.85 -5.27 -4.54
CA GLN A 30 -1.45 -4.22 -5.37
C GLN A 30 -0.80 -2.85 -5.10
N GLU A 31 -0.67 -2.46 -3.83
CA GLU A 31 -0.03 -1.19 -3.47
C GLU A 31 1.44 -1.16 -3.90
N LEU A 32 2.16 -2.28 -3.80
CA LEU A 32 3.55 -2.40 -4.28
C LEU A 32 3.65 -2.25 -5.80
N SER A 33 2.73 -2.86 -6.57
CA SER A 33 2.70 -2.73 -8.02
C SER A 33 2.51 -1.27 -8.44
N VAL A 34 1.52 -0.59 -7.85
CA VAL A 34 1.26 0.83 -8.14
C VAL A 34 2.46 1.71 -7.79
N LEU A 35 3.15 1.41 -6.69
CA LEU A 35 4.35 2.15 -6.28
C LEU A 35 5.53 1.90 -7.23
N ARG A 36 5.73 0.67 -7.69
CA ARG A 36 6.76 0.32 -8.70
C ARG A 36 6.53 1.08 -10.00
N ASP A 37 5.30 1.05 -10.52
CA ASP A 37 4.96 1.75 -11.77
C ASP A 37 5.16 3.27 -11.66
N ARG A 38 4.80 3.83 -10.50
CA ARG A 38 4.98 5.26 -10.23
C ARG A 38 6.47 5.63 -10.10
N LEU A 39 7.29 4.79 -9.47
CA LEU A 39 8.73 5.02 -9.37
C LEU A 39 9.40 4.97 -10.74
N ASP A 40 9.10 3.96 -11.56
CA ASP A 40 9.60 3.86 -12.93
C ASP A 40 9.22 5.10 -13.76
N THR A 41 7.97 5.54 -13.67
CA THR A 41 7.51 6.77 -14.35
C THR A 41 8.30 8.00 -13.89
N ILE A 42 8.57 8.11 -12.58
CA ILE A 42 9.34 9.23 -12.02
C ILE A 42 10.78 9.20 -12.53
N GLU A 43 11.45 8.05 -12.48
CA GLU A 43 12.82 7.89 -12.96
C GLU A 43 12.96 8.24 -14.45
N GLN A 44 12.05 7.75 -15.30
CA GLN A 44 12.02 8.10 -16.73
C GLN A 44 11.82 9.60 -16.96
N LEU A 45 10.94 10.24 -16.19
CA LEU A 45 10.70 11.69 -16.30
C LEU A 45 11.91 12.49 -15.81
N ILE A 46 12.61 12.04 -14.77
CA ILE A 46 13.83 12.69 -14.26
C ILE A 46 14.94 12.62 -15.30
N GLU A 47 15.18 11.43 -15.86
CA GLU A 47 16.21 11.22 -16.89
C GLU A 47 15.92 12.06 -18.13
N LYS A 48 14.67 12.05 -18.61
CA LYS A 48 14.22 12.87 -19.74
C LYS A 48 14.47 14.36 -19.53
N ASN A 49 14.37 14.84 -18.29
CA ASN A 49 14.56 16.25 -17.95
C ASN A 49 15.98 16.58 -17.47
N GLY A 50 16.87 15.59 -17.35
CA GLY A 50 18.26 15.77 -16.91
C GLY A 50 18.41 16.35 -15.50
N LEU A 51 17.51 16.01 -14.57
CA LEU A 51 17.49 16.62 -13.23
C LEU A 51 18.50 15.99 -12.25
N PHE A 52 18.56 14.66 -12.19
CA PHE A 52 19.52 13.89 -11.40
C PHE A 52 19.62 12.45 -11.94
N THR A 53 20.60 11.69 -11.47
CA THR A 53 20.89 10.33 -11.90
C THR A 53 20.24 9.29 -10.97
N GLN A 54 20.10 8.04 -11.43
CA GLN A 54 19.69 6.95 -10.53
C GLN A 54 20.66 6.75 -9.35
N GLU A 55 21.95 7.01 -9.55
CA GLU A 55 22.96 6.93 -8.49
C GLU A 55 22.72 7.97 -7.38
N ASP A 56 22.15 9.13 -7.72
CA ASP A 56 21.75 10.14 -6.73
C ASP A 56 20.60 9.65 -5.83
N ILE A 57 19.72 8.77 -6.34
CA ILE A 57 18.63 8.15 -5.56
C ILE A 57 19.21 7.16 -4.54
N GLU A 58 20.10 6.26 -4.98
CA GLU A 58 20.69 5.22 -4.14
C GLU A 58 21.54 5.82 -3.00
N ASN A 59 22.18 6.95 -3.25
CA ASN A 59 22.99 7.66 -2.27
C ASN A 59 22.22 8.71 -1.44
N PHE A 60 20.91 8.88 -1.69
CA PHE A 60 20.12 9.93 -1.06
C PHE A 60 19.98 9.73 0.46
N GLN A 61 20.36 10.76 1.23
CA GLN A 61 20.22 10.81 2.68
C GLN A 61 19.03 11.70 3.08
N PRO A 62 17.91 11.13 3.56
CA PRO A 62 16.74 11.92 3.93
C PRO A 62 17.00 12.78 5.17
N GLN A 63 16.61 14.05 5.11
CA GLN A 63 16.62 14.95 6.27
C GLN A 63 15.48 14.63 7.26
N GLN A 64 15.60 15.08 8.51
CA GLN A 64 14.65 14.76 9.59
C GLN A 64 13.19 15.13 9.26
N ASP A 65 12.95 16.23 8.55
CA ASP A 65 11.60 16.68 8.18
C ASP A 65 10.85 15.70 7.25
N SER A 66 11.59 14.86 6.53
CA SER A 66 11.00 13.82 5.68
C SER A 66 10.32 12.70 6.48
N GLN A 67 10.61 12.57 7.77
CA GLN A 67 10.12 11.46 8.58
C GLN A 67 8.63 11.57 8.93
N ASN A 68 8.13 12.77 9.21
CA ASN A 68 6.71 12.97 9.57
C ASN A 68 5.80 12.61 8.39
N ILE A 69 6.12 13.10 7.19
CA ILE A 69 5.39 12.79 5.95
C ILE A 69 5.44 11.29 5.66
N ARG A 70 6.59 10.63 5.87
CA ARG A 70 6.72 9.18 5.71
C ARG A 70 5.89 8.42 6.76
N SER A 71 5.76 8.94 7.97
CA SER A 71 4.95 8.35 9.02
C SER A 71 3.47 8.34 8.67
N GLU A 72 2.93 9.48 8.21
CA GLU A 72 1.54 9.60 7.78
C GLU A 72 1.23 8.64 6.63
N ARG A 73 2.10 8.59 5.61
CA ARG A 73 1.95 7.66 4.48
C ARG A 73 1.96 6.19 4.92
N ARG A 74 2.82 5.82 5.87
CA ARG A 74 2.85 4.46 6.45
C ARG A 74 1.56 4.15 7.19
N SER A 75 1.01 5.09 7.96
CA SER A 75 -0.28 4.90 8.63
C SER A 75 -1.38 4.60 7.60
N SER A 76 -1.48 5.42 6.55
CA SER A 76 -2.50 5.21 5.50
C SER A 76 -2.31 3.92 4.70
N LEU A 77 -1.08 3.43 4.55
CA LEU A 77 -0.84 2.09 3.97
C LEU A 77 -1.36 1.00 4.92
N LEU A 78 -1.03 1.08 6.21
CA LEU A 78 -1.49 0.12 7.21
C LEU A 78 -3.02 0.08 7.29
N ASP A 79 -3.70 1.23 7.23
CA ASP A 79 -5.17 1.27 7.24
C ASP A 79 -5.78 0.48 6.07
N ARG A 80 -5.21 0.61 4.86
CA ARG A 80 -5.68 -0.12 3.67
C ARG A 80 -5.41 -1.61 3.78
N VAL A 81 -4.23 -1.97 4.26
CA VAL A 81 -3.81 -3.37 4.43
C VAL A 81 -4.63 -4.06 5.51
N LEU A 82 -4.89 -3.40 6.65
CA LEU A 82 -5.61 -3.98 7.79
C LEU A 82 -7.14 -3.93 7.64
N LEU A 83 -7.65 -3.31 6.57
CA LEU A 83 -9.08 -3.20 6.28
C LEU A 83 -9.85 -4.53 6.37
N PRO A 84 -9.34 -5.69 5.92
CA PRO A 84 -10.04 -6.97 6.07
C PRO A 84 -10.33 -7.33 7.53
N ILE A 85 -9.36 -7.10 8.43
CA ILE A 85 -9.48 -7.36 9.87
C ILE A 85 -10.42 -6.35 10.52
N GLN A 86 -10.27 -5.05 10.19
CA GLN A 86 -11.16 -4.00 10.72
C GLN A 86 -12.63 -4.31 10.40
N LYS A 87 -12.91 -4.71 9.15
CA LYS A 87 -14.26 -5.11 8.74
C LYS A 87 -14.75 -6.39 9.42
N GLU A 88 -13.87 -7.27 9.86
CA GLU A 88 -14.25 -8.46 10.63
C GLU A 88 -14.69 -8.06 12.04
N LEU A 89 -13.90 -7.24 12.73
CA LEU A 89 -14.21 -6.70 14.06
C LEU A 89 -15.53 -5.90 14.10
N GLU A 90 -15.87 -5.19 13.02
CA GLU A 90 -17.13 -4.43 12.89
C GLU A 90 -18.35 -5.30 12.56
N SER A 91 -18.14 -6.55 12.12
CA SER A 91 -19.20 -7.47 11.69
C SER A 91 -19.66 -8.45 12.78
N ASP A 92 -18.94 -8.49 13.91
CA ASP A 92 -19.28 -9.23 15.13
C ASP A 92 -20.02 -8.33 16.14
#